data_AF-A0A516R1E7-F1
#
_entry.id   AF-A0A516R1E7-F1
#
_cell.length_a   1.000
_cell.length_b   1.000
_cell.length_c   1.000
_cell.angle_alpha   90.00
_cell.angle_beta   90.00
_cell.angle_gamma   90.00
#
_symmetry.space_group_name_H-M   'P 1'
#
loop_
_entity.id
_entity.type
_entity.pdbx_description
1 polymer ?
#
loop_
_entity_poly.entity_id
_entity_poly.type
_entity_poly.pdbx_seq_one_letter_code
_entity_poly.pdbx_strand_id
1 'polypeptide(L)'
;MATITRDPRADIVAFGDHGVWTVVSHGDGAFQEPKPVVNQFDYVAAGWRVDKHPRLLADTTGGGKADIVGFGNDGVWVARM
;
A
#
# COMPACT_ATOMS: atom_id res chain seq x y z
N MET A 1 -4.05 -8.26 9.20
CA MET A 1 -5.04 -7.22 8.83
C MET A 1 -4.26 -5.97 8.53
N ALA A 2 -4.41 -5.38 7.34
CA ALA A 2 -3.74 -4.12 7.00
C ALA A 2 -4.71 -2.96 7.27
N THR A 3 -4.29 -2.04 8.11
CA THR A 3 -5.01 -0.78 8.41
C THR A 3 -4.11 0.38 8.03
N ILE A 4 -4.68 1.37 7.37
CA ILE A 4 -4.00 2.64 7.05
C ILE A 4 -4.55 3.79 7.91
N THR A 5 -5.59 3.55 8.72
CA THR A 5 -6.23 4.56 9.58
C THR A 5 -5.96 4.41 11.08
N ARG A 6 -5.10 3.47 11.50
CA ARG A 6 -4.82 3.15 12.92
C ARG A 6 -6.08 2.75 13.70
N ASP A 7 -7.05 2.19 13.00
CA ASP A 7 -8.24 1.60 13.61
C ASP A 7 -8.24 0.09 13.32
N PRO A 8 -9.08 -0.72 14.01
CA PRO A 8 -9.06 -2.16 13.85
C PRO A 8 -9.75 -2.64 12.57
N ARG A 9 -10.13 -1.75 11.63
CA ARG A 9 -10.80 -2.09 10.38
C ARG A 9 -9.77 -2.36 9.29
N ALA A 10 -10.14 -3.27 8.40
CA ALA A 10 -9.34 -3.59 7.24
C ALA A 10 -9.62 -2.55 6.14
N ASP A 11 -8.57 -1.90 5.68
CA ASP A 11 -8.62 -0.98 4.55
C ASP A 11 -8.09 -1.66 3.28
N ILE A 12 -8.22 -0.98 2.13
CA ILE A 12 -7.69 -1.47 0.86
C ILE A 12 -6.45 -0.66 0.47
N VAL A 13 -5.43 -1.37 0.00
CA VAL A 13 -4.27 -0.79 -0.71
C VAL A 13 -4.16 -1.48 -2.06
N ALA A 14 -4.10 -0.71 -3.14
CA ALA A 14 -4.06 -1.20 -4.51
C ALA A 14 -2.85 -0.66 -5.27
N PHE A 15 -2.08 -1.55 -5.89
CA PHE A 15 -0.94 -1.20 -6.74
C PHE A 15 -1.40 -1.14 -8.20
N GLY A 16 -1.42 0.05 -8.77
CA GLY A 16 -1.89 0.30 -10.13
C GLY A 16 -0.77 0.55 -11.14
N ASP A 17 -1.16 1.12 -12.27
CA ASP A 17 -0.24 1.49 -13.36
C ASP A 17 0.56 2.76 -13.07
N HIS A 18 0.00 3.68 -12.27
CA HIS A 18 0.59 5.01 -12.02
C HIS A 18 0.70 5.36 -10.53
N GLY A 19 0.69 4.35 -9.66
CA GLY A 19 0.93 4.54 -8.24
C GLY A 19 0.13 3.59 -7.37
N VAL A 20 0.20 3.85 -6.08
CA VAL A 20 -0.56 3.16 -5.05
C VAL A 20 -1.75 3.99 -4.63
N TRP A 21 -2.89 3.32 -4.52
CA TRP A 21 -4.16 3.88 -4.09
C TRP A 21 -4.58 3.25 -2.77
N THR A 22 -5.27 4.02 -1.96
CA THR A 22 -5.86 3.56 -0.70
C THR A 22 -7.35 3.80 -0.68
N VAL A 23 -8.08 2.91 0.00
CA VAL A 23 -9.52 3.05 0.21
C VAL A 23 -9.83 2.72 1.66
N VAL A 24 -10.38 3.69 2.38
CA VAL A 24 -10.66 3.57 3.82
C VAL A 24 -12.02 2.93 4.05
N SER A 25 -12.08 1.94 4.94
CA SER A 25 -13.31 1.27 5.32
C SER A 25 -14.16 2.11 6.27
N HIS A 26 -15.47 2.11 6.05
CA HIS A 26 -16.43 2.62 7.05
C HIS A 26 -16.65 1.62 8.20
N GLY A 27 -16.33 0.33 8.01
CA GLY A 27 -16.51 -0.74 9.00
C GLY A 27 -17.84 -1.48 8.91
N ASP A 28 -18.71 -1.08 7.99
CA ASP A 28 -20.03 -1.67 7.71
C ASP A 28 -20.08 -2.35 6.32
N GLY A 29 -18.92 -2.51 5.69
CA GLY A 29 -18.78 -3.02 4.32
C GLY A 29 -18.76 -1.93 3.24
N ALA A 30 -19.06 -0.67 3.57
CA ALA A 30 -18.85 0.46 2.68
C ALA A 30 -17.40 0.98 2.74
N PHE A 31 -17.00 1.70 1.70
CA PHE A 31 -15.67 2.31 1.58
C PHE A 31 -15.75 3.77 1.10
N GLN A 32 -14.79 4.59 1.53
CA GLN A 32 -14.61 5.96 1.03
C GLN A 32 -14.15 5.96 -0.43
N GLU A 33 -14.09 7.15 -1.05
CA GLU A 33 -13.47 7.28 -2.38
C GLU A 33 -11.97 6.92 -2.34
N PRO A 34 -11.44 6.26 -3.40
CA PRO A 34 -10.02 5.95 -3.50
C PRO A 34 -9.14 7.20 -3.52
N LYS A 35 -8.01 7.15 -2.81
CA LYS A 35 -7.03 8.24 -2.74
C LYS A 35 -5.64 7.79 -3.20
N PRO A 36 -4.96 8.52 -4.08
CA PRO A 36 -3.57 8.22 -4.43
C PRO A 36 -2.68 8.58 -3.24
N VAL A 37 -1.70 7.72 -2.92
CA VAL A 37 -0.83 7.92 -1.75
C VAL A 37 0.65 7.91 -2.09
N VAL A 38 1.06 7.17 -3.12
CA VAL A 38 2.47 7.02 -3.49
C VAL A 38 2.59 6.86 -5.01
N ASN A 39 3.41 7.69 -5.66
CA ASN A 39 3.70 7.61 -7.11
C ASN A 39 4.93 6.72 -7.37
N GLN A 40 4.89 5.51 -6.83
CA GLN A 40 5.91 4.44 -6.95
C GLN A 40 5.23 3.08 -6.76
N PHE A 41 6.00 1.98 -6.82
CA PHE A 41 5.52 0.60 -6.68
C PHE A 41 4.53 0.13 -7.76
N ASP A 42 4.43 0.92 -8.83
CA ASP A 42 3.46 0.79 -9.90
C ASP A 42 4.06 0.10 -11.14
N TYR A 43 3.17 -0.32 -12.04
CA TYR A 43 3.55 -1.09 -13.22
C TYR A 43 4.22 -0.24 -14.31
N VAL A 44 3.68 0.93 -14.64
CA VAL A 44 4.08 1.69 -15.84
C VAL A 44 5.22 2.66 -15.55
N ALA A 45 5.09 3.50 -14.53
CA ALA A 45 6.07 4.53 -14.21
C ALA A 45 7.30 3.97 -13.50
N ALA A 46 7.11 2.97 -12.63
CA ALA A 46 8.18 2.40 -11.81
C ALA A 46 8.61 0.97 -12.19
N GLY A 47 7.91 0.31 -13.11
CA GLY A 47 8.33 -0.99 -13.65
C GLY A 47 8.13 -2.19 -12.71
N TRP A 48 7.31 -2.06 -11.65
CA TRP A 48 7.05 -3.15 -10.71
C TRP A 48 6.21 -4.26 -11.36
N ARG A 49 6.44 -5.50 -10.94
CA ARG A 49 5.87 -6.70 -11.59
C ARG A 49 5.50 -7.72 -10.54
N VAL A 50 4.39 -8.42 -10.76
CA VAL A 50 3.88 -9.41 -9.80
C VAL A 50 4.82 -10.62 -9.69
N ASP A 51 5.43 -11.03 -10.80
CA ASP A 51 6.33 -12.19 -10.88
C ASP A 51 7.77 -11.90 -10.44
N LYS A 52 8.13 -10.63 -10.21
CA LYS A 52 9.52 -10.23 -9.88
C LYS A 52 9.67 -9.42 -8.61
N HIS A 53 8.67 -8.59 -8.29
CA HIS A 53 8.81 -7.56 -7.28
C HIS A 53 7.71 -7.69 -6.20
N PRO A 54 7.92 -8.57 -5.20
CA PRO A 54 7.03 -8.69 -4.05
C PRO A 54 6.77 -7.33 -3.40
N ARG A 55 5.51 -7.07 -3.10
CA ARG A 55 5.03 -5.87 -2.39
C ARG A 55 4.16 -6.33 -1.24
N LEU A 56 4.46 -5.85 -0.05
CA LEU A 56 3.86 -6.25 1.21
C LEU A 56 3.40 -5.02 1.98
N LEU A 57 2.50 -5.25 2.93
CA LEU A 57 2.09 -4.26 3.91
C LEU A 57 2.57 -4.70 5.29
N ALA A 58 3.32 -3.82 5.97
CA ALA A 58 3.86 -4.08 7.29
C ALA A 58 3.99 -2.76 8.07
N ASP A 59 3.70 -2.77 9.36
CA ASP A 59 4.03 -1.63 10.22
C ASP A 59 5.54 -1.61 10.47
N THR A 60 6.24 -0.64 9.88
CA THR A 60 7.70 -0.49 10.01
C THR A 60 8.10 0.52 11.08
N THR A 61 7.12 1.15 11.73
CA THR A 61 7.34 2.22 12.70
C THR A 61 6.89 1.87 14.12
N GLY A 62 6.11 0.79 14.28
CA GLY A 62 5.49 0.39 15.54
C GLY A 62 4.26 1.23 15.89
N GLY A 63 3.71 1.97 14.93
CA GLY A 63 2.59 2.90 15.13
C GLY A 63 1.20 2.30 14.92
N GLY A 64 1.11 1.01 14.60
CA GLY A 64 -0.14 0.30 14.29
C GLY A 64 -0.74 0.63 12.93
N LYS A 65 -0.04 1.43 12.10
CA LYS A 65 -0.40 1.73 10.72
C LYS A 65 0.53 0.96 9.80
N ALA A 66 -0.02 0.29 8.79
CA ALA A 66 0.80 -0.38 7.80
C ALA A 66 1.51 0.63 6.88
N ASP A 67 2.76 0.33 6.55
CA ASP A 67 3.55 0.95 5.50
C ASP A 67 3.64 0.00 4.30
N ILE A 68 4.16 0.49 3.18
CA ILE A 68 4.43 -0.34 1.99
C ILE A 68 5.90 -0.77 2.03
N VAL A 69 6.13 -2.08 1.91
CA VAL A 69 7.46 -2.67 1.74
C VAL A 69 7.53 -3.34 0.38
N GLY A 70 8.47 -2.93 -0.46
CA GLY A 70 8.66 -3.49 -1.79
C GLY A 70 10.08 -4.02 -2.01
N PHE A 71 10.19 -5.20 -2.61
CA PHE A 71 11.46 -5.82 -3.01
C PHE A 71 11.69 -5.54 -4.49
N GLY A 72 12.44 -4.48 -4.78
CA GLY A 72 12.78 -4.05 -6.14
C GLY A 72 14.07 -4.68 -6.65
N ASN A 73 14.47 -4.37 -7.88
CA ASN A 73 15.71 -4.89 -8.48
C ASN A 73 16.95 -4.53 -7.67
N ASP A 74 16.98 -3.31 -7.12
CA ASP A 74 18.18 -2.75 -6.47
C ASP A 74 18.10 -2.79 -4.93
N GLY A 75 17.13 -3.52 -4.37
CA GLY A 75 16.98 -3.71 -2.93
C GLY A 75 15.56 -3.52 -2.39
N VAL A 76 15.47 -3.30 -1.09
CA VAL A 76 14.20 -3.16 -0.36
C VAL A 76 13.86 -1.69 -0.18
N TRP A 77 12.64 -1.33 -0.54
CA TRP A 77 12.09 0.02 -0.47
C TRP A 77 10.95 0.07 0.54
N VAL A 78 10.87 1.17 1.29
CA VAL A 78 9.79 1.41 2.25
C VAL A 78 9.15 2.76 1.96
N ALA A 79 7.83 2.79 1.76
CA ALA A 79 7.06 4.03 1.79
C ALA A 79 6.21 4.05 3.05
N ARG A 80 6.57 4.98 3.93
CA ARG A 80 5.84 5.21 5.19
C ARG A 80 4.55 5.95 4.91
N MET A 81 3.45 5.43 5.43
CA MET A 81 2.11 5.94 5.15
C MET A 81 1.57 6.78 6.30
#